data_AF-A0A969GL22-F1
#
_entry.id   AF-A0A969GL22-F1
#
_cell.length_a   1.000
_cell.length_b   1.000
_cell.length_c   1.000
_cell.angle_alpha   90.00
_cell.angle_beta   90.00
_cell.angle_gamma   90.00
#
_symmetry.space_group_name_H-M   'P 1'
#
loop_
_entity.id
_entity.type
_entity.pdbx_description
1 polymer ?
#
loop_
_entity_poly.entity_id
_entity_poly.type
_entity_poly.pdbx_seq_one_letter_code
_entity_poly.pdbx_strand_id
1 'polypeptide(L)'
;MLVLMWGLILSIAILGGCLAPAATDVVPAAGETTAPAATGESIVIYSGRNENLVAPLIEQFTADTGIAVEVRYGGTAEMAATILEEGANSPADLFFAQDAGSLGALAMPRPIASICCCPPDRDPANWVLR
;
A
#
# COMPACT_ATOMS: atom_id res chain seq x y z
N MET A 1 37.17 -5.88 60.12
CA MET A 1 37.10 -5.43 58.72
C MET A 1 36.39 -6.52 57.91
N LEU A 2 35.12 -6.84 58.12
CA LEU A 2 33.92 -6.02 58.32
C LEU A 2 33.68 -5.05 57.16
N VAL A 3 33.03 -5.55 56.11
CA VAL A 3 31.96 -4.98 55.27
C VAL A 3 31.97 -5.81 53.98
N LEU A 4 30.88 -6.52 53.68
CA LEU A 4 30.49 -7.20 52.41
C LEU A 4 29.76 -8.54 52.65
N MET A 5 29.50 -8.91 53.90
CA MET A 5 28.21 -9.52 54.22
C MET A 5 27.19 -8.38 54.15
N TRP A 6 26.07 -8.57 53.43
CA TRP A 6 24.83 -7.76 53.35
C TRP A 6 24.43 -7.45 51.89
N GLY A 7 23.78 -8.41 51.24
CA GLY A 7 23.16 -8.19 49.93
C GLY A 7 22.34 -9.41 49.49
N LEU A 8 21.18 -9.57 50.14
CA LEU A 8 19.95 -10.28 49.70
C LEU A 8 20.11 -11.33 48.58
N ILE A 9 19.89 -12.63 48.83
CA ILE A 9 18.57 -13.29 49.02
C ILE A 9 17.56 -12.97 47.91
N LEU A 10 16.94 -14.04 47.39
CA LEU A 10 15.72 -14.09 46.57
C LEU A 10 15.95 -13.81 45.06
N SER A 11 15.77 -14.74 44.14
CA SER A 11 14.58 -15.56 44.02
C SER A 11 14.81 -16.85 43.24
N ILE A 12 14.17 -17.89 43.77
CA ILE A 12 13.98 -19.24 43.28
C ILE A 12 12.91 -19.24 42.17
N ALA A 13 13.12 -20.09 41.16
CA ALA A 13 12.17 -20.84 40.30
C ALA A 13 10.87 -20.15 39.80
N ILE A 14 10.37 -20.46 38.60
CA ILE A 14 9.45 -21.59 38.42
C ILE A 14 9.32 -21.92 36.93
N LEU A 15 9.36 -23.23 36.72
CA LEU A 15 9.02 -24.02 35.54
C LEU A 15 7.50 -24.00 35.28
N GLY A 16 7.07 -23.76 34.04
CA GLY A 16 5.70 -24.05 33.58
C GLY A 16 5.55 -23.59 32.12
N GLY A 17 5.26 -24.41 31.12
CA GLY A 17 4.51 -25.67 31.13
C GLY A 17 3.21 -25.47 30.36
N CYS A 18 3.26 -25.79 29.06
CA CYS A 18 2.20 -26.28 28.16
C CYS A 18 0.73 -25.84 28.39
N LEU A 19 0.08 -25.24 27.37
CA LEU A 19 -1.18 -25.76 26.78
C LEU A 19 -1.67 -24.88 25.61
N ALA A 20 -1.99 -25.55 24.49
CA ALA A 20 -2.85 -25.04 23.42
C ALA A 20 -4.33 -25.17 23.82
N PRO A 21 -5.21 -24.39 23.17
CA PRO A 21 -6.43 -25.00 22.67
C PRO A 21 -6.73 -24.62 21.21
N ALA A 22 -7.29 -25.60 20.51
CA ALA A 22 -7.82 -25.53 19.16
C ALA A 22 -9.23 -24.90 19.12
N ALA A 23 -9.50 -24.22 18.00
CA ALA A 23 -10.77 -24.09 17.27
C ALA A 23 -12.09 -23.86 18.02
N THR A 24 -12.68 -22.68 17.82
CA THR A 24 -13.95 -22.35 17.11
C THR A 24 -14.00 -20.80 17.07
N ASP A 25 -14.49 -20.12 16.03
CA ASP A 25 -15.90 -19.87 15.81
C ASP A 25 -16.13 -19.02 14.54
N VAL A 26 -17.08 -19.50 13.72
CA VAL A 26 -18.12 -18.77 12.97
C VAL A 26 -17.74 -17.55 12.10
N VAL A 27 -18.00 -17.73 10.81
CA VAL A 27 -18.07 -16.72 9.75
C VAL A 27 -19.34 -15.86 9.91
N PRO A 28 -19.26 -14.51 9.99
CA PRO A 28 -20.34 -13.67 9.52
C PRO A 28 -19.99 -13.19 8.11
N ALA A 29 -20.72 -13.72 7.13
CA ALA A 29 -20.88 -13.08 5.83
C ALA A 29 -21.72 -11.81 6.05
N ALA A 30 -21.06 -10.67 6.26
CA ALA A 30 -21.66 -9.36 6.14
C ALA A 30 -20.90 -8.64 5.03
N GLY A 31 -21.50 -8.62 3.84
CA GLY A 31 -21.10 -7.72 2.77
C GLY A 31 -21.41 -6.29 3.21
N GLU A 32 -20.45 -5.65 3.87
CA GLU A 32 -20.39 -4.20 3.96
C GLU A 32 -19.65 -3.73 2.70
N THR A 33 -20.41 -3.36 1.68
CA THR A 33 -19.91 -2.42 0.66
C THR A 33 -19.73 -1.08 1.36
N THR A 34 -18.64 -0.95 2.10
CA THR A 34 -18.11 0.34 2.52
C THR A 34 -17.48 0.93 1.26
N ALA A 35 -18.27 1.71 0.52
CA ALA A 35 -17.69 2.69 -0.37
C ALA A 35 -16.74 3.54 0.49
N PRO A 36 -15.44 3.66 0.13
CA PRO A 36 -14.52 4.45 0.92
C PRO A 36 -15.07 5.86 0.97
N ALA A 37 -15.36 6.32 2.19
CA ALA A 37 -15.63 7.73 2.42
C ALA A 37 -14.41 8.49 1.89
N ALA A 38 -14.65 9.35 0.89
CA ALA A 38 -13.66 10.28 0.37
C ALA A 38 -13.30 11.27 1.48
N THR A 39 -12.44 10.84 2.39
CA THR A 39 -11.60 11.71 3.19
C THR A 39 -10.84 12.55 2.17
N GLY A 40 -10.86 13.88 2.31
CA GLY A 40 -10.33 14.84 1.33
C GLY A 40 -8.80 14.79 1.17
N GLU A 41 -8.27 13.61 0.94
CA GLU A 41 -6.88 13.26 0.75
C GLU A 41 -6.62 13.27 -0.76
N SER A 42 -5.80 14.21 -1.19
CA SER A 42 -5.36 14.30 -2.56
C SER A 42 -4.38 13.17 -2.86
N ILE A 43 -4.60 12.45 -3.95
CA ILE A 43 -3.71 11.37 -4.37
C ILE A 43 -2.59 11.95 -5.24
N VAL A 44 -1.34 11.57 -4.99
CA VAL A 44 -0.19 11.98 -5.79
C VAL A 44 0.21 10.86 -6.75
N ILE A 45 0.19 11.18 -8.05
CA ILE A 45 0.50 10.26 -9.14
C ILE A 45 1.81 10.68 -9.80
N TYR A 46 2.76 9.77 -9.90
CA TYR A 46 3.96 9.95 -10.71
C TYR A 46 3.72 9.27 -12.05
N SER A 47 3.52 10.08 -13.09
CA SER A 47 3.21 9.61 -14.44
C SER A 47 4.44 9.65 -15.32
N GLY A 48 4.82 8.49 -15.82
CA GLY A 48 5.81 8.35 -16.86
C GLY A 48 5.31 8.72 -18.26
N ARG A 49 4.03 9.11 -18.43
CA ARG A 49 3.37 9.44 -19.72
C ARG A 49 3.19 10.95 -19.91
N ASN A 50 3.03 11.38 -21.16
CA ASN A 50 2.77 12.79 -21.49
C ASN A 50 1.42 13.27 -20.91
N GLU A 51 1.39 14.51 -20.40
CA GLU A 51 0.20 15.11 -19.78
C GLU A 51 -1.02 15.09 -20.69
N ASN A 52 -0.86 15.31 -22.00
CA ASN A 52 -1.98 15.41 -22.94
C ASN A 52 -2.76 14.10 -23.07
N LEU A 53 -2.14 12.97 -22.70
CA LEU A 53 -2.78 11.66 -22.72
C LEU A 53 -3.43 11.30 -21.38
N VAL A 54 -2.93 11.86 -20.28
CA VAL A 54 -3.31 11.45 -18.92
C VAL A 54 -4.23 12.47 -18.26
N ALA A 55 -3.99 13.77 -18.45
CA ALA A 55 -4.82 14.85 -17.93
C ALA A 55 -6.32 14.66 -18.17
N PRO A 56 -6.81 14.34 -19.40
CA PRO A 56 -8.26 14.16 -19.62
C PRO A 56 -8.85 12.96 -18.87
N LEU A 57 -8.03 11.94 -18.54
CA LEU A 57 -8.47 10.79 -17.75
C LEU A 57 -8.57 11.15 -16.26
N ILE A 58 -7.61 11.94 -15.77
CA ILE A 58 -7.59 12.41 -14.38
C ILE A 58 -8.70 13.41 -14.12
N GLU A 59 -9.00 14.29 -15.09
CA GLU A 59 -10.15 15.20 -15.03
C GLU A 59 -11.47 14.43 -14.93
N GLN A 60 -11.66 13.39 -15.74
CA GLN A 60 -12.84 12.52 -15.66
C GLN A 60 -12.92 11.82 -14.29
N PHE A 61 -11.82 11.22 -13.84
CA PHE A 61 -11.76 10.58 -12.53
C PHE A 61 -12.11 11.55 -11.40
N THR A 62 -11.57 12.76 -11.43
CA THR A 62 -11.83 13.81 -10.44
C THR A 62 -13.30 14.26 -10.48
N ALA A 63 -13.89 14.39 -11.68
CA ALA A 63 -15.28 14.76 -11.85
C ALA A 63 -16.24 13.68 -11.31
N ASP A 64 -15.92 12.41 -11.53
CA ASP A 64 -16.78 11.28 -11.14
C ASP A 64 -16.66 10.95 -9.64
N THR A 65 -15.45 11.03 -9.09
CA THR A 65 -15.18 10.60 -7.70
C THR A 65 -15.13 11.76 -6.71
N GLY A 66 -14.89 12.99 -7.18
CA GLY A 66 -14.64 14.15 -6.32
C GLY A 66 -13.29 14.13 -5.62
N ILE A 67 -12.41 13.16 -5.93
CA ILE A 67 -11.08 13.03 -5.32
C ILE A 67 -10.10 13.94 -6.04
N ALA A 68 -9.38 14.78 -5.31
CA ALA A 68 -8.32 15.61 -5.86
C ALA A 68 -7.10 14.76 -6.23
N VAL A 69 -6.51 15.02 -7.40
CA VAL A 69 -5.32 14.29 -7.87
C VAL A 69 -4.22 15.27 -8.24
N GLU A 70 -3.06 15.15 -7.61
CA GLU A 70 -1.83 15.82 -8.02
C GLU A 70 -1.05 14.88 -8.93
N VAL A 71 -0.64 15.34 -10.13
CA VAL A 71 0.14 14.51 -11.05
C VAL A 71 1.47 15.17 -11.33
N ARG A 72 2.55 14.41 -11.15
CA ARG A 72 3.90 14.77 -11.57
C ARG A 72 4.25 14.01 -12.84
N TYR A 73 4.59 14.75 -13.88
CA TYR A 73 4.92 14.20 -15.19
C TYR A 73 6.42 14.18 -15.40
N GLY A 74 6.92 13.09 -15.97
CA GLY A 74 8.33 12.96 -16.35
C GLY A 74 8.60 11.71 -17.18
N GLY A 75 9.86 11.45 -17.51
CA GLY A 75 10.24 10.18 -18.12
C GLY A 75 9.96 9.01 -17.18
N THR A 76 9.55 7.85 -17.71
CA THR A 76 9.24 6.70 -16.84
C THR A 76 10.45 6.27 -15.98
N ALA A 77 11.64 6.19 -16.59
CA ALA A 77 12.87 5.88 -15.87
C ALA A 77 13.30 7.00 -14.89
N GLU A 78 13.04 8.25 -15.24
CA GLU A 78 13.34 9.42 -14.40
C GLU A 78 12.46 9.42 -13.14
N MET A 79 11.14 9.27 -13.30
CA MET A 79 10.20 9.19 -12.18
C MET A 79 10.47 7.97 -11.30
N ALA A 80 10.85 6.82 -11.88
CA ALA A 80 11.28 5.67 -11.10
C ALA A 80 12.55 5.97 -10.29
N ALA A 81 13.54 6.64 -10.87
CA ALA A 81 14.74 7.07 -10.16
C ALA A 81 14.39 8.05 -9.01
N THR A 82 13.51 9.02 -9.24
CA THR A 82 13.02 9.93 -8.20
C THR A 82 12.38 9.18 -7.04
N ILE A 83 11.50 8.21 -7.30
CA ILE A 83 10.86 7.38 -6.25
C ILE A 83 11.91 6.56 -5.49
N LEU A 84 12.95 6.07 -6.17
CA LEU A 84 14.05 5.35 -5.51
C LEU A 84 14.85 6.28 -4.59
N GLU A 85 15.17 7.49 -5.04
CA GLU A 85 15.90 8.51 -4.29
C GLU A 85 15.11 9.03 -3.08
N GLU A 86 13.83 9.34 -3.26
CA GLU A 86 12.93 9.79 -2.18
C GLU A 86 12.68 8.70 -1.14
N GLY A 87 12.77 7.43 -1.56
CA GLY A 87 12.76 6.33 -0.63
C GLY A 87 11.39 6.13 0.03
N ALA A 88 11.40 5.89 1.34
CA ALA A 88 10.18 5.73 2.13
C ALA A 88 9.43 7.06 2.35
N ASN A 89 10.05 8.18 1.97
CA ASN A 89 9.47 9.52 2.09
C ASN A 89 8.89 10.01 0.75
N SER A 90 8.82 9.15 -0.27
CA SER A 90 8.19 9.55 -1.52
C SER A 90 6.71 9.85 -1.27
N PRO A 91 6.22 11.03 -1.70
CA PRO A 91 4.81 11.36 -1.61
C PRO A 91 3.97 10.59 -2.64
N ALA A 92 4.58 9.80 -3.54
CA ALA A 92 3.88 9.10 -4.61
C ALA A 92 3.02 7.95 -4.09
N ASP A 93 1.70 8.05 -4.28
CA ASP A 93 0.74 6.98 -4.00
C ASP A 93 0.65 5.98 -5.15
N LEU A 94 0.78 6.48 -6.39
CA LEU A 94 0.67 5.68 -7.61
C LEU A 94 1.77 6.05 -8.60
N PHE A 95 2.44 5.01 -9.12
CA PHE A 95 3.40 5.15 -10.21
C PHE A 95 2.83 4.58 -11.50
N PHE A 96 2.66 5.42 -12.51
CA PHE A 96 2.12 5.03 -13.81
C PHE A 96 3.21 4.99 -14.88
N ALA A 97 3.76 3.80 -15.10
CA ALA A 97 4.88 3.58 -16.01
C ALA A 97 4.46 3.21 -17.43
N GLN A 98 5.33 3.51 -18.41
CA GLN A 98 5.18 3.05 -19.80
C GLN A 98 5.87 1.71 -20.09
N ASP A 99 6.92 1.37 -19.34
CA ASP A 99 7.75 0.20 -19.57
C ASP A 99 7.90 -0.69 -18.33
N ALA A 100 8.04 -2.00 -18.57
CA ALA A 100 8.14 -3.00 -17.52
C ALA A 100 9.50 -2.96 -16.77
N GLY A 101 10.54 -2.39 -17.38
CA GLY A 101 11.86 -2.29 -16.77
C GLY A 101 11.85 -1.35 -15.57
N SER A 102 11.26 -0.18 -15.73
CA SER A 102 11.12 0.83 -14.69
C SER A 102 10.17 0.39 -13.57
N LEU A 103 9.08 -0.32 -13.91
CA LEU A 103 8.22 -0.95 -12.89
C LEU A 103 8.96 -2.02 -12.09
N GLY A 104 9.70 -2.89 -12.78
CA GLY A 104 10.48 -3.94 -12.15
C GLY A 104 11.56 -3.40 -11.22
N ALA A 105 12.16 -2.25 -11.55
CA ALA A 105 13.13 -1.56 -10.71
C ALA A 105 12.53 -1.10 -9.36
N LEU A 106 11.24 -0.80 -9.30
CA LEU A 106 10.54 -0.42 -8.07
C LEU A 106 9.94 -1.62 -7.31
N ALA A 107 9.73 -2.75 -7.98
CA ALA A 107 9.00 -3.90 -7.43
C ALA A 107 9.73 -4.66 -6.32
N MET A 108 11.04 -4.44 -6.12
CA MET A 108 11.82 -5.09 -5.07
C MET A 108 12.84 -4.11 -4.49
N PRO A 109 12.92 -3.85 -3.16
CA PRO A 109 12.16 -4.40 -2.04
C PRO A 109 11.06 -3.43 -1.53
N ARG A 110 10.40 -2.65 -2.40
CA ARG A 110 9.31 -1.75 -1.98
C ARG A 110 7.96 -2.47 -1.92
N PRO A 111 7.09 -2.12 -0.95
CA PRO A 111 5.74 -2.65 -0.84
C PRO A 111 4.80 -1.92 -1.81
N ILE A 112 5.14 -1.79 -3.09
CA ILE A 112 4.12 -1.40 -4.06
C ILE A 112 3.15 -2.58 -4.16
N ALA A 113 1.93 -2.39 -3.67
CA ALA A 113 0.88 -3.38 -3.83
C ALA A 113 0.60 -3.53 -5.33
N SER A 114 1.23 -4.54 -5.93
CA SER A 114 0.94 -4.95 -7.30
C SER A 114 -0.53 -5.36 -7.34
N ILE A 115 -1.36 -4.55 -7.96
CA ILE A 115 -2.68 -5.00 -8.41
C ILE A 115 -2.43 -6.17 -9.35
N CYS A 116 -2.82 -7.36 -8.91
CA CYS A 116 -2.67 -8.56 -9.71
C CYS A 116 -3.47 -8.35 -11.00
N CYS A 117 -2.79 -8.47 -12.15
CA CYS A 117 -3.24 -8.05 -13.48
C CYS A 117 -4.48 -8.82 -14.02
N CYS A 118 -5.17 -9.61 -13.19
CA CYS A 118 -6.40 -10.26 -13.61
C CYS A 118 -7.31 -10.43 -12.39
N PRO A 119 -8.36 -9.62 -12.23
CA PRO A 119 -9.54 -10.07 -11.51
C PRO A 119 -10.08 -11.29 -12.28
N PRO A 120 -10.20 -12.47 -11.67
CA PRO A 120 -10.61 -13.71 -12.36
C PRO A 120 -12.06 -13.68 -12.90
N ASP A 121 -12.79 -12.57 -12.77
CA ASP A 121 -14.23 -12.46 -13.00
C ASP A 121 -14.67 -11.31 -13.92
N ARG A 122 -13.77 -10.57 -14.57
CA ARG A 122 -14.18 -9.50 -15.50
C ARG A 122 -14.48 -10.02 -16.90
N ASP A 123 -15.76 -10.15 -17.20
CA ASP A 123 -16.28 -10.30 -18.57
C ASP A 123 -15.99 -9.02 -19.39
N PRO A 124 -15.23 -9.10 -20.51
CA PRO A 124 -14.98 -7.95 -21.38
C PRO A 124 -16.25 -7.37 -22.01
N ALA A 125 -17.40 -8.05 -21.93
CA ALA A 125 -18.68 -7.53 -22.43
C ALA A 125 -19.34 -6.49 -21.51
N ASN A 126 -18.93 -6.35 -20.24
CA ASN A 126 -19.60 -5.48 -19.25
C ASN A 126 -18.76 -4.27 -18.81
N TRP A 127 -17.88 -3.78 -19.69
CA TRP A 127 -16.97 -2.66 -19.47
C TRP A 127 -17.62 -1.26 -19.52
N VAL A 128 -18.94 -1.17 -19.72
CA VAL A 128 -19.67 0.11 -19.78
C VAL A 128 -20.23 0.42 -18.40
N LEU A 129 -19.66 1.44 -17.77
CA LEU A 129 -20.12 2.07 -16.53
C LEU A 129 -21.64 2.32 -16.59
N ARG A 130 -22.38 1.73 -15.66
CA ARG A 130 -23.74 2.17 -15.28
C ARG A 130 -23.66 2.89 -13.95
#